data_AF-A0A2E0MWM5-F1
#
_entry.id   AF-A0A2E0MWM5-F1
#
_cell.length_a   1.000
_cell.length_b   1.000
_cell.length_c   1.000
_cell.angle_alpha   90.00
_cell.angle_beta   90.00
_cell.angle_gamma   90.00
#
_symmetry.space_group_name_H-M   'P 1'
#
loop_
_entity.id
_entity.type
_entity.pdbx_description
1 polymer ?
#
loop_
_entity_poly.entity_id
_entity_poly.type
_entity_poly.pdbx_seq_one_letter_code
_entity_poly.pdbx_strand_id
1 'polypeptide(L)'
;MRTRGTILAALILLSLIVLSQSLNPPMISSLESTQFNANSDPLEAEEINWNLVQSVPKETVVFTQGLEIYDGKMFESGGLY
;
A
#
# COMPACT_ATOMS: atom_id res chain seq x y z
N MET A 1 15.05 -27.59 33.93
CA MET A 1 15.64 -27.38 32.59
C MET A 1 14.61 -27.01 31.51
N ARG A 2 13.35 -27.48 31.58
CA ARG A 2 12.32 -27.26 30.54
C ARG A 2 11.84 -25.81 30.38
N THR A 3 11.72 -25.06 31.47
CA THR A 3 11.25 -23.65 31.47
C THR A 3 12.28 -22.64 30.96
N ARG A 4 13.58 -22.93 31.10
CA ARG A 4 14.64 -22.04 30.62
C ARG A 4 14.71 -22.03 29.09
N GLY A 5 14.52 -23.18 28.45
CA GLY A 5 14.48 -23.29 27.00
C GLY A 5 13.27 -22.58 26.37
N THR A 6 12.11 -22.65 27.03
CA THR A 6 10.90 -21.94 26.56
C THR A 6 11.03 -20.42 26.68
N ILE A 7 11.65 -19.93 27.76
CA ILE A 7 11.92 -18.49 27.92
C ILE A 7 12.88 -18.00 26.83
N LEU A 8 13.94 -18.77 26.54
CA LEU A 8 14.93 -18.38 25.54
C LEU A 8 14.32 -18.37 24.13
N ALA A 9 13.46 -19.34 23.80
CA ALA A 9 12.71 -19.35 22.54
C ALA A 9 11.73 -18.17 22.43
N ALA A 10 11.04 -17.81 23.51
CA ALA A 10 10.14 -16.65 23.53
C ALA A 10 10.91 -15.33 23.32
N LEU A 11 12.10 -15.19 23.89
CA LEU A 11 12.95 -14.02 23.70
C LEU A 11 13.48 -13.90 22.26
N ILE A 12 13.84 -15.02 21.63
CA ILE A 12 14.22 -15.05 20.21
C ILE A 12 13.04 -14.67 19.32
N LEU A 13 11.84 -15.19 19.62
CA LEU A 13 10.65 -14.83 18.85
C LEU A 13 10.32 -13.33 18.98
N LEU A 14 10.42 -12.78 20.19
CA LEU A 14 10.20 -11.36 20.44
C LEU A 14 11.22 -10.48 19.70
N SER A 15 12.50 -10.87 19.70
CA SER A 15 13.53 -10.10 18.98
C SER A 15 13.30 -10.11 17.46
N LEU A 16 12.85 -11.24 16.90
CA LEU A 16 12.49 -11.34 15.48
C LEU A 16 11.29 -10.46 15.13
N ILE A 17 10.27 -10.41 16.00
CA ILE A 17 9.10 -9.53 15.79
C ILE A 17 9.53 -8.07 15.79
N VAL A 18 10.34 -7.64 16.76
CA VAL A 18 10.83 -6.26 16.84
C VAL A 18 11.70 -5.89 15.63
N LEU A 19 12.58 -6.78 15.19
CA LEU A 19 13.42 -6.57 14.01
C LEU A 19 12.61 -6.49 12.71
N SER A 20 11.52 -7.25 12.61
CA SER A 20 10.63 -7.19 11.44
C SER A 20 9.93 -5.83 11.29
N GLN A 21 9.58 -5.18 12.41
CA GLN A 21 8.97 -3.85 12.40
C GLN A 21 9.98 -2.74 12.10
N SER A 22 11.28 -2.94 12.38
CA SER A 22 12.31 -1.96 11.99
C SER A 22 12.65 -2.02 10.51
N LEU A 23 12.56 -3.21 9.90
CA LEU A 23 12.83 -3.43 8.47
C LEU A 23 11.63 -3.08 7.58
N ASN A 24 10.43 -2.99 8.16
CA ASN A 24 9.21 -2.58 7.49
C ASN A 24 8.76 -1.23 8.09
N PRO A 25 9.42 -0.12 7.73
CA PRO A 25 9.07 1.18 8.28
C PRO A 25 7.57 1.42 8.03
N PRO A 26 6.82 1.93 9.03
CA PRO A 26 5.47 2.36 8.78
C PRO A 26 5.52 3.33 7.61
N MET A 27 4.62 3.14 6.64
CA MET A 27 4.41 4.09 5.55
C MET A 27 3.81 5.37 6.15
N ILE A 28 4.61 6.10 6.91
CA ILE A 28 4.35 7.48 7.27
C ILE A 28 4.64 8.20 5.97
N SER A 29 3.58 8.52 5.22
CA SER A 29 3.71 9.57 4.22
C SER A 29 4.25 10.77 4.98
N SER A 30 5.53 11.06 4.79
CA SER A 30 6.13 12.33 5.16
C SER A 30 5.17 13.37 4.60
N LEU A 31 4.41 14.04 5.48
CA LEU A 31 3.71 15.26 5.13
C LEU A 31 4.81 16.32 4.98
N GLU A 32 5.69 16.11 4.01
CA GLU A 32 6.50 17.17 3.47
C GLU A 32 5.46 18.09 2.88
N SER A 33 5.16 19.17 3.60
CA SER A 33 4.29 20.24 3.14
C SER A 33 4.99 20.89 1.95
N THR A 34 4.96 20.19 0.81
CA THR A 34 5.12 20.82 -0.48
C THR A 34 3.93 21.75 -0.52
N GLN A 35 4.18 23.02 -0.21
CA GLN A 35 3.17 24.04 -0.30
C GLN A 35 2.75 24.05 -1.76
N PHE A 36 1.66 23.35 -2.05
CA PHE A 36 1.04 23.36 -3.36
C PHE A 36 0.59 24.80 -3.56
N ASN A 37 1.39 25.56 -4.30
CA ASN A 37 1.07 26.92 -4.68
C ASN A 37 0.01 26.82 -5.78
N ALA A 38 -1.19 26.37 -5.40
CA ALA A 38 -2.37 26.57 -6.21
C ALA A 38 -2.50 28.08 -6.37
N ASN A 39 -2.48 28.57 -7.61
CA ASN A 39 -2.96 29.91 -7.87
C ASN A 39 -4.33 30.03 -7.17
N SER A 40 -4.51 31.07 -6.36
CA SER A 40 -5.63 31.28 -5.44
C SER A 40 -6.99 31.47 -6.12
N ASP A 41 -7.09 31.17 -7.41
CA ASP A 41 -8.35 31.13 -8.10
C ASP A 41 -9.12 29.90 -7.58
N PRO A 42 -10.42 30.03 -7.26
CA PRO A 42 -11.25 28.88 -6.94
C PRO A 42 -11.31 27.98 -8.18
N LEU A 43 -10.40 27.00 -8.23
CA LEU A 43 -10.47 25.88 -9.14
C LEU A 43 -11.64 25.03 -8.66
N GLU A 44 -12.84 25.33 -9.14
CA GLU A 44 -13.95 24.39 -9.06
C GLU A 44 -13.49 23.11 -9.76
N ALA A 45 -13.62 21.98 -9.07
CA ALA A 45 -13.28 20.69 -9.66
C ALA A 45 -14.16 20.46 -10.88
N GLU A 46 -13.55 20.37 -12.07
CA GLU A 46 -14.28 20.08 -13.30
C GLU A 46 -14.77 18.62 -13.27
N GLU A 47 -16.05 18.41 -13.53
CA GLU A 47 -16.61 17.07 -13.66
C GLU A 47 -16.21 16.47 -15.02
N ILE A 48 -15.48 15.35 -14.97
CA ILE A 48 -15.06 14.65 -16.19
C ILE A 48 -16.13 13.63 -16.57
N ASN A 49 -16.81 13.90 -17.69
CA ASN A 49 -17.67 12.92 -18.34
C ASN A 49 -16.83 11.86 -19.06
N TRP A 50 -17.19 10.59 -18.94
CA TRP A 50 -16.49 9.48 -19.57
C TRP A 50 -17.44 8.59 -20.36
N ASN A 51 -16.93 8.00 -21.45
CA ASN A 51 -17.63 6.99 -22.25
C ASN A 51 -16.86 5.68 -22.17
N LEU A 52 -17.57 4.58 -21.88
CA LEU A 52 -16.98 3.26 -21.86
C LEU A 52 -16.62 2.82 -23.29
N VAL A 53 -15.33 2.61 -23.55
CA VAL A 53 -14.86 2.11 -24.86
C VAL A 53 -14.89 0.58 -24.91
N GLN A 54 -14.41 -0.07 -23.85
CA GLN A 54 -14.29 -1.52 -23.79
C GLN A 54 -14.31 -2.01 -22.34
N SER A 55 -14.79 -3.23 -22.14
CA SER A 55 -14.65 -3.96 -20.88
C SER A 55 -13.78 -5.20 -21.08
N VAL A 56 -12.93 -5.49 -20.09
CA VAL A 56 -12.10 -6.69 -20.03
C VAL A 56 -12.47 -7.51 -18.79
N PRO A 57 -12.42 -8.86 -18.85
CA PRO A 57 -12.65 -9.69 -17.66
C PRO A 57 -11.63 -9.37 -16.56
N LYS A 58 -12.10 -9.34 -15.30
CA LYS A 58 -11.27 -9.15 -14.11
C LYS A 58 -11.48 -10.32 -13.15
N GLU A 59 -10.40 -10.80 -12.54
CA GLU A 59 -10.47 -11.76 -11.45
C GLU A 59 -11.09 -11.12 -10.20
N THR A 60 -12.19 -11.68 -9.70
CA THR A 60 -12.94 -11.10 -8.57
C THR A 60 -12.34 -11.44 -7.21
N VAL A 61 -11.37 -12.36 -7.17
CA VAL A 61 -10.71 -12.80 -5.94
C VAL A 61 -9.57 -11.87 -5.52
N VAL A 62 -9.07 -11.06 -6.45
CA VAL A 62 -7.99 -10.10 -6.20
C VAL A 62 -8.59 -8.79 -5.73
N PHE A 63 -8.15 -8.31 -4.58
CA PHE A 63 -8.47 -6.96 -4.15
C PHE A 63 -7.39 -5.98 -4.54
N THR A 64 -7.73 -5.16 -5.52
CA THR A 64 -6.85 -4.15 -6.10
C THR A 64 -6.48 -3.10 -5.06
N GLN A 65 -5.19 -3.02 -4.75
CA GLN A 65 -4.61 -1.90 -4.01
C GLN A 65 -3.82 -0.96 -4.92
N GLY A 66 -3.41 -1.44 -6.11
CA GLY A 66 -2.76 -0.65 -7.14
C GLY A 66 -2.96 -1.25 -8.52
N LEU A 67 -3.05 -0.40 -9.53
CA LEU A 67 -3.22 -0.79 -10.93
C LEU A 67 -2.38 0.13 -11.81
N GLU A 68 -1.53 -0.46 -12.65
CA GLU A 68 -0.67 0.27 -13.58
C GLU A 68 -0.73 -0.37 -14.97
N ILE A 69 -0.64 0.45 -16.01
CA ILE A 69 -0.46 -0.01 -17.39
C ILE A 69 0.94 0.40 -17.84
N TYR A 70 1.77 -0.58 -18.16
CA TYR A 70 3.12 -0.36 -18.67
C TYR A 70 3.40 -1.31 -19.84
N ASP A 71 3.91 -0.77 -20.95
CA ASP A 71 4.23 -1.52 -22.16
C ASP A 71 3.05 -2.40 -22.67
N GLY A 72 1.84 -1.84 -22.66
CA GLY A 72 0.61 -2.52 -23.08
C GLY A 72 0.15 -3.66 -22.15
N LYS A 73 0.82 -3.85 -21.00
CA LYS A 73 0.46 -4.85 -19.99
C LYS A 73 -0.13 -4.18 -18.76
N MET A 74 -1.12 -4.84 -18.18
CA MET A 74 -1.75 -4.46 -16.93
C MET A 74 -1.02 -5.15 -15.77
N PHE A 75 -0.57 -4.36 -14.81
CA PHE A 75 0.04 -4.81 -13.57
C PHE A 75 -0.89 -4.44 -12.42
N GLU A 76 -1.19 -5.41 -11.56
CA GLU A 76 -2.10 -5.25 -10.44
C GLU A 76 -1.39 -5.67 -9.14
N SER A 77 -1.43 -4.79 -8.13
CA SER A 77 -1.05 -5.13 -6.76
C SER A 77 -2.29 -5.59 -6.00
N GLY A 78 -2.28 -6.85 -5.58
CA GLY A 78 -3.35 -7.47 -4.80
C GLY A 78 -3.09 -7.41 -3.30
N GLY A 79 -4.13 -7.09 -2.53
CA GLY A 79 -4.13 -7.12 -1.08
C GLY A 79 -4.55 -8.45 -0.49
N LEU A 80 -4.03 -8.77 0.70
CA LEU A 80 -4.61 -9.78 1.59
C LEU A 80 -5.62 -9.10 2.51
N TYR A 81 -6.78 -9.73 2.68
CA TYR A 81 -7.83 -9.35 3.65
C TYR A 81 -7.32 -9.40 5.08
#